data_AF-A0A1L5KQB7-F1
#
_entry.id   AF-A0A1L5KQB7-F1
#
_cell.length_a   1.000
_cell.length_b   1.000
_cell.length_c   1.000
_cell.angle_alpha   90.00
_cell.angle_beta   90.00
_cell.angle_gamma   90.00
#
_symmetry.space_group_name_H-M   'P 1'
#
loop_
_entity.id
_entity.type
_entity.pdbx_description
1 polymer ?
#
loop_
_entity_poly.entity_id
_entity_poly.type
_entity_poly.pdbx_seq_one_letter_code
_entity_poly.pdbx_strand_id
1 'polypeptide(L)'
;MNDEIDTTVPDDPAGNQLADNKSHAVANLKVAAGELDDESHGMVFQDSDVYKWLEEAAYALAYHPDPELKALCDRTVNLIARAQQPDGYLDTPYQIKFGVWADRPRFSLIQQSHEMYVMGHYIEAAVAYHQVVGNEQALEVANKAEFASGLTVEQRSDFPWNGHVEYTVSLPASATDSSVRFGLRIPGWPWALMH
;
A
#
# COMPACT_ATOMS: atom_id res chain seq x y z
N MET A 1 -14.03 2.57 8.75
CA MET A 1 -12.70 2.77 9.37
C MET A 1 -12.87 3.65 10.58
N ASN A 2 -13.03 3.06 11.76
CA ASN A 2 -13.13 3.85 12.98
C ASN A 2 -12.10 3.29 13.96
N ASP A 3 -10.99 4.01 14.13
CA ASP A 3 -9.94 3.66 15.08
C ASP A 3 -10.41 3.81 16.55
N GLU A 4 -11.66 4.28 16.75
CA GLU A 4 -12.29 4.48 18.07
C GLU A 4 -13.23 3.35 18.51
N ILE A 5 -13.42 2.30 17.70
CA ILE A 5 -14.24 1.16 18.10
C ILE A 5 -13.35 0.12 18.80
N ASP A 6 -13.66 -0.15 20.06
CA ASP A 6 -13.05 -1.23 20.84
C ASP A 6 -13.47 -2.58 20.23
N THR A 7 -12.58 -3.22 19.49
CA THR A 7 -12.85 -4.52 18.86
C THR A 7 -12.12 -5.62 19.62
N THR A 8 -12.87 -6.56 20.20
CA THR A 8 -12.30 -7.79 20.76
C THR A 8 -11.84 -8.70 19.63
N VAL A 9 -10.55 -8.68 19.31
CA VAL A 9 -9.93 -9.65 18.40
C VAL A 9 -9.85 -11.00 19.14
N PRO A 10 -10.47 -12.07 18.64
CA PRO A 10 -10.34 -13.38 19.26
C PRO A 10 -8.89 -13.88 19.13
N ASP A 11 -8.37 -14.50 20.21
CA ASP A 11 -7.01 -15.02 20.25
C ASP A 11 -6.74 -15.96 19.07
N ASP A 12 -5.69 -15.64 18.31
CA ASP A 12 -5.17 -16.49 17.25
C ASP A 12 -4.61 -17.79 17.85
N PRO A 13 -5.06 -18.98 17.44
CA PRO A 13 -4.53 -20.26 17.94
C PRO A 13 -3.03 -20.46 17.65
N ALA A 14 -2.41 -19.64 16.79
CA ALA A 14 -0.98 -19.63 16.54
C ALA A 14 -0.16 -18.78 17.54
N GLY A 15 -0.82 -18.03 18.44
CA GLY A 15 -0.20 -17.36 19.59
C GLY A 15 0.79 -16.23 19.27
N ASN A 16 0.73 -15.64 18.07
CA ASN A 16 1.75 -14.70 17.59
C ASN A 16 1.22 -13.30 17.23
N GLN A 17 0.04 -12.94 17.74
CA GLN A 17 -0.49 -11.59 17.60
C GLN A 17 -0.38 -10.84 18.93
N LEU A 18 0.26 -9.67 18.92
CA LEU A 18 0.04 -8.63 19.92
C LEU A 18 -1.46 -8.31 19.91
N ALA A 19 -2.15 -8.63 21.00
CA ALA A 19 -3.55 -8.27 21.23
C ALA A 19 -3.64 -6.75 21.45
N ASP A 20 -3.54 -6.00 20.36
CA ASP A 20 -3.80 -4.57 20.35
C ASP A 20 -5.29 -4.35 20.08
N ASN A 21 -6.02 -3.82 21.07
CA ASN A 21 -7.47 -3.66 21.01
C ASN A 21 -7.92 -2.52 20.06
N LYS A 22 -6.97 -1.86 19.39
CA LYS A 22 -7.19 -0.78 18.42
C LYS A 22 -6.42 -1.07 17.15
N SER A 23 -7.09 -0.96 16.00
CA SER A 23 -6.50 -1.25 14.70
C SER A 23 -5.35 -0.29 14.33
N HIS A 24 -5.41 1.00 14.73
CA HIS A 24 -4.42 2.06 14.45
C HIS A 24 -3.97 2.21 12.97
N ALA A 25 -4.57 1.48 12.03
CA ALA A 25 -4.11 1.40 10.65
C ALA A 25 -4.24 2.75 9.91
N VAL A 26 -5.34 3.47 10.15
CA VAL A 26 -5.52 4.83 9.59
C VAL A 26 -4.70 5.86 10.36
N ALA A 27 -4.56 5.70 11.68
CA ALA A 27 -3.68 6.54 12.50
C ALA A 27 -2.22 6.49 12.03
N ASN A 28 -1.68 5.31 11.74
CA ASN A 28 -0.30 5.17 11.23
C ASN A 28 -0.09 5.93 9.90
N LEU A 29 -1.05 5.86 8.98
CA LEU A 29 -1.00 6.65 7.73
C LEU A 29 -1.03 8.16 8.00
N LYS A 30 -1.81 8.62 9.00
CA LYS A 30 -1.83 10.04 9.41
C LYS A 30 -0.50 10.47 10.02
N VAL A 31 0.14 9.63 10.83
CA VAL A 31 1.48 9.90 11.37
C VAL A 31 2.49 10.00 10.22
N ALA A 32 2.49 9.03 9.30
CA ALA A 32 3.37 9.04 8.14
C ALA A 32 3.14 10.25 7.21
N ALA A 33 1.91 10.76 7.12
CA ALA A 33 1.56 11.98 6.39
C ALA A 33 1.85 13.28 7.17
N GLY A 34 2.31 13.20 8.43
CA GLY A 34 2.59 14.35 9.28
C GLY A 34 1.33 15.06 9.82
N GLU A 35 0.17 14.41 9.81
CA GLU A 35 -1.10 14.94 10.34
C GLU A 35 -1.35 14.61 11.80
N LEU A 36 -0.60 13.65 12.35
CA LEU A 36 -0.72 13.19 13.72
C LEU A 36 0.68 12.99 14.30
N ASP A 37 0.91 13.50 15.51
CA ASP A 37 2.15 13.28 16.27
C ASP A 37 1.87 12.17 17.30
N ASP A 38 2.09 10.93 16.88
CA ASP A 38 1.82 9.70 17.66
C ASP A 38 2.82 8.60 17.28
N GLU A 39 2.86 7.53 18.06
CA GLU A 39 3.74 6.37 17.84
C GLU A 39 3.12 5.40 16.81
N SER A 40 3.96 4.55 16.20
CA SER A 40 3.46 3.48 15.32
C SER A 40 2.97 2.30 16.17
N HIS A 41 1.73 1.88 15.93
CA HIS A 41 1.06 0.79 16.66
C HIS A 41 0.59 -0.32 15.71
N GLY A 42 0.37 -1.53 16.24
CA GLY A 42 -0.08 -2.68 15.45
C GLY A 42 1.02 -3.50 14.76
N MET A 43 0.62 -4.32 13.78
CA MET A 43 1.52 -5.24 13.07
C MET A 43 2.33 -4.54 11.98
N VAL A 44 3.41 -5.17 11.52
CA VAL A 44 4.22 -4.66 10.39
C VAL A 44 3.43 -4.51 9.08
N PHE A 45 2.30 -5.22 8.94
CA PHE A 45 1.48 -5.21 7.75
C PHE A 45 0.15 -4.45 7.91
N GLN A 46 0.00 -3.64 8.97
CA GLN A 46 -1.28 -3.02 9.34
C GLN A 46 -1.85 -2.13 8.23
N ASP A 47 -0.99 -1.48 7.45
CA ASP A 47 -1.36 -0.68 6.29
C ASP A 47 -2.20 -1.48 5.26
N SER A 48 -1.94 -2.79 5.13
CA SER A 48 -2.68 -3.67 4.21
C SER A 48 -4.17 -3.80 4.56
N ASP A 49 -4.55 -3.59 5.82
CA ASP A 49 -5.98 -3.61 6.22
C ASP A 49 -6.71 -2.40 5.64
N VAL A 50 -6.03 -1.25 5.54
CA VAL A 50 -6.59 -0.05 4.89
C VAL A 50 -6.77 -0.28 3.41
N TYR A 51 -5.80 -0.93 2.78
CA TYR A 51 -5.81 -1.16 1.33
C TYR A 51 -6.86 -2.20 0.93
N LYS A 52 -6.98 -3.31 1.65
CA LYS A 52 -8.04 -4.29 1.42
C LYS A 52 -9.43 -3.72 1.63
N TRP A 53 -9.62 -2.88 2.65
CA TRP A 53 -10.88 -2.16 2.83
C TRP A 53 -11.18 -1.21 1.66
N LEU A 54 -10.16 -0.53 1.14
CA LEU A 54 -10.33 0.36 -0.02
C LEU A 54 -10.71 -0.45 -1.28
N GLU A 55 -10.12 -1.63 -1.47
CA GLU A 55 -10.50 -2.56 -2.53
C GLU A 55 -11.95 -3.05 -2.37
N GLU A 56 -12.33 -3.47 -1.16
CA GLU A 56 -13.72 -3.88 -0.85
C GLU A 56 -14.71 -2.74 -1.13
N ALA A 57 -14.38 -1.52 -0.70
CA ALA A 57 -15.20 -0.34 -0.95
C ALA A 57 -15.30 -0.02 -2.44
N ALA A 58 -14.23 -0.20 -3.21
CA ALA A 58 -14.27 -0.08 -4.66
C ALA A 58 -15.29 -1.05 -5.27
N TYR A 59 -15.23 -2.33 -4.92
CA TYR A 59 -16.20 -3.31 -5.41
C TYR A 59 -17.62 -3.01 -4.95
N ALA A 60 -17.83 -2.55 -3.72
CA ALA A 60 -19.13 -2.13 -3.22
C ALA A 60 -19.73 -0.99 -4.08
N LEU A 61 -18.92 0.02 -4.41
CA LEU A 61 -19.33 1.15 -5.26
C LEU A 61 -19.71 0.73 -6.69
N ALA A 62 -19.19 -0.40 -7.19
CA ALA A 62 -19.47 -0.89 -8.53
C ALA A 62 -20.94 -1.34 -8.70
N TYR A 63 -21.52 -1.96 -7.67
CA TYR A 63 -22.91 -2.42 -7.70
C TYR A 63 -23.85 -1.58 -6.84
N HIS A 64 -23.31 -0.72 -5.96
CA HIS A 64 -24.09 0.18 -5.13
C HIS A 64 -23.42 1.57 -5.06
N PRO A 65 -23.74 2.48 -6.00
CA PRO A 65 -23.18 3.83 -5.98
C PRO A 65 -23.58 4.59 -4.72
N ASP A 66 -22.57 5.00 -3.95
CA ASP A 66 -22.73 5.76 -2.71
C ASP A 66 -21.74 6.95 -2.71
N PRO A 67 -22.23 8.20 -2.87
CA PRO A 67 -21.38 9.38 -2.86
C PRO A 67 -20.61 9.61 -1.56
N GLU A 68 -21.15 9.20 -0.41
CA GLU A 68 -20.49 9.38 0.89
C GLU A 68 -19.33 8.41 1.05
N LEU A 69 -19.55 7.14 0.70
CA LEU A 69 -18.50 6.13 0.66
C LEU A 69 -17.42 6.50 -0.36
N LYS A 70 -17.80 6.95 -1.56
CA LYS A 70 -16.84 7.42 -2.56
C LYS A 70 -15.99 8.56 -2.02
N ALA A 71 -16.60 9.58 -1.42
CA ALA A 71 -15.87 10.70 -0.85
C ALA A 71 -14.94 10.28 0.29
N LEU A 72 -15.32 9.26 1.07
CA LEU A 72 -14.44 8.67 2.08
C LEU A 72 -13.22 8.00 1.45
N CYS A 73 -13.43 7.16 0.43
CA CYS A 73 -12.35 6.52 -0.31
C CYS A 73 -11.41 7.54 -0.99
N ASP A 74 -11.95 8.61 -1.61
CA ASP A 74 -11.14 9.68 -2.21
C ASP A 74 -10.24 10.35 -1.14
N ARG A 75 -10.77 10.61 0.07
CA ARG A 75 -9.97 11.14 1.19
C ARG A 75 -8.89 10.16 1.65
N THR A 76 -9.22 8.86 1.70
CA THR A 76 -8.26 7.81 2.05
C THR A 76 -7.13 7.71 1.03
N VAL A 77 -7.44 7.73 -0.28
CA VAL A 77 -6.43 7.78 -1.35
C VAL A 77 -5.54 9.01 -1.20
N ASN A 78 -6.12 10.18 -0.92
CA ASN A 78 -5.35 11.40 -0.70
C ASN A 78 -4.43 11.32 0.53
N LEU A 79 -4.90 10.72 1.63
CA LEU A 79 -4.09 10.46 2.81
C LEU A 79 -2.91 9.54 2.47
N ILE A 80 -3.17 8.44 1.76
CA ILE A 80 -2.13 7.49 1.34
C ILE A 80 -1.10 8.18 0.44
N ALA A 81 -1.55 9.00 -0.52
CA ALA A 81 -0.67 9.77 -1.39
C ALA A 81 0.25 10.73 -0.61
N ARG A 82 -0.25 11.33 0.49
CA ARG A 82 0.56 12.21 1.36
C ARG A 82 1.47 11.44 2.31
N ALA A 83 1.11 10.21 2.68
CA ALA A 83 1.96 9.31 3.44
C ALA A 83 3.10 8.73 2.60
N GLN A 84 2.93 8.61 1.27
CA GLN A 84 3.97 8.11 0.37
C GLN A 84 5.19 9.04 0.36
N GLN A 85 6.39 8.46 0.48
CA GLN A 85 7.64 9.22 0.37
C GLN A 85 7.91 9.69 -1.08
N PRO A 86 8.76 10.71 -1.30
CA PRO A 86 9.03 11.24 -2.65
C PRO A 86 9.57 10.21 -3.66
N ASP A 87 10.22 9.18 -3.13
CA ASP A 87 10.77 8.04 -3.87
C ASP A 87 9.72 6.92 -4.07
N GLY A 88 8.45 7.15 -3.75
CA GLY A 88 7.36 6.19 -3.93
C GLY A 88 7.25 5.14 -2.84
N TYR A 89 8.17 5.11 -1.87
CA TYR A 89 8.11 4.17 -0.75
C TYR A 89 6.89 4.43 0.14
N LEU A 90 6.17 3.36 0.50
CA LEU A 90 5.00 3.42 1.36
C LEU A 90 4.92 2.17 2.25
N ASP A 91 5.37 2.32 3.50
CA ASP A 91 5.20 1.34 4.58
C ASP A 91 5.40 2.06 5.93
N THR A 92 4.30 2.31 6.64
CA THR A 92 4.29 3.25 7.78
C THR A 92 5.25 2.91 8.91
N PRO A 93 5.47 1.64 9.35
CA PRO A 93 6.41 1.34 10.43
C PRO A 93 7.87 1.72 10.06
N TYR A 94 8.25 1.55 8.79
CA TYR A 94 9.58 1.87 8.28
C TYR A 94 9.79 3.37 8.03
N GLN A 95 8.71 4.14 7.95
CA GLN A 95 8.72 5.60 7.83
C GLN A 95 8.71 6.30 9.18
N ILE A 96 7.82 5.85 10.08
CA ILE A 96 7.66 6.43 11.43
C ILE A 96 8.86 6.08 12.31
N LYS A 97 9.48 4.91 12.09
CA LYS A 97 10.72 4.50 12.78
C LYS A 97 10.62 4.54 14.30
N PHE A 98 9.51 4.05 14.83
CA PHE A 98 9.30 3.96 16.27
C PHE A 98 9.71 2.59 16.84
N GLY A 99 10.18 2.56 18.09
CA GLY A 99 10.49 1.33 18.82
C GLY A 99 11.47 0.40 18.09
N VAL A 100 11.05 -0.86 17.87
CA VAL A 100 11.88 -1.89 17.20
C VAL A 100 12.19 -1.59 15.74
N TRP A 101 11.54 -0.57 15.15
CA TRP A 101 11.73 -0.14 13.76
C TRP A 101 12.73 1.01 13.62
N ALA A 102 13.14 1.66 14.72
CA ALA A 102 14.00 2.85 14.71
C ALA A 102 15.28 2.67 13.87
N ASP A 103 15.95 1.53 14.06
CA ASP A 103 17.21 1.22 13.39
C ASP A 103 17.05 0.27 12.19
N ARG A 104 15.82 -0.11 11.82
CA ARG A 104 15.59 -1.04 10.70
C ARG A 104 15.63 -0.29 9.37
N PRO A 105 16.58 -0.61 8.46
CA PRO A 105 16.58 -0.03 7.13
C PRO A 105 15.44 -0.60 6.27
N ARG A 106 14.90 0.21 5.36
CA ARG A 106 13.98 -0.24 4.30
C ARG A 106 14.60 -1.40 3.54
N PHE A 107 13.82 -2.42 3.20
CA PHE A 107 14.20 -3.61 2.44
C PHE A 107 15.32 -4.46 3.06
N SER A 108 15.67 -4.26 4.34
CA SER A 108 16.77 -5.00 4.97
C SER A 108 16.41 -6.45 5.32
N LEU A 109 15.11 -6.77 5.45
CA LEU A 109 14.63 -8.08 5.88
C LEU A 109 13.31 -8.47 5.19
N ILE A 110 13.33 -8.48 3.85
CA ILE A 110 12.15 -8.72 2.99
C ILE A 110 11.38 -10.01 3.35
N GLN A 111 12.06 -11.03 3.88
CA GLN A 111 11.42 -12.27 4.31
C GLN A 111 10.37 -12.10 5.43
N GLN A 112 10.45 -11.02 6.21
CA GLN A 112 9.59 -10.77 7.36
C GLN A 112 9.00 -9.36 7.36
N SER A 113 9.55 -8.43 6.58
CA SER A 113 9.15 -7.02 6.59
C SER A 113 7.78 -6.75 6.02
N HIS A 114 7.24 -7.64 5.17
CA HIS A 114 5.97 -7.44 4.48
C HIS A 114 5.89 -6.18 3.59
N GLU A 115 6.98 -5.43 3.38
CA GLU A 115 7.01 -4.21 2.55
C GLU A 115 6.41 -4.44 1.15
N MET A 116 6.84 -5.51 0.46
CA MET A 116 6.28 -5.86 -0.86
C MET A 116 4.84 -6.36 -0.81
N TYR A 117 4.43 -6.97 0.31
CA TYR A 117 3.08 -7.47 0.51
C TYR A 117 2.10 -6.30 0.73
N VAL A 118 2.46 -5.36 1.59
CA VAL A 118 1.70 -4.16 1.91
C VAL A 118 1.52 -3.30 0.66
N MET A 119 2.61 -2.96 -0.04
CA MET A 119 2.52 -2.21 -1.30
C MET A 119 1.73 -2.97 -2.39
N GLY A 120 1.82 -4.30 -2.41
CA GLY A 120 1.03 -5.14 -3.31
C GLY A 120 -0.48 -4.99 -3.11
N HIS A 121 -0.96 -4.99 -1.86
CA HIS A 121 -2.38 -4.76 -1.54
C HIS A 121 -2.84 -3.36 -1.96
N TYR A 122 -1.98 -2.35 -1.86
CA TYR A 122 -2.35 -1.02 -2.35
C TYR A 122 -2.53 -1.00 -3.87
N ILE A 123 -1.67 -1.71 -4.63
CA ILE A 123 -1.82 -1.82 -6.09
C ILE A 123 -3.16 -2.48 -6.45
N GLU A 124 -3.55 -3.55 -5.76
CA GLU A 124 -4.85 -4.21 -5.97
C GLU A 124 -6.02 -3.24 -5.72
N ALA A 125 -5.98 -2.52 -4.59
CA ALA A 125 -6.97 -1.51 -4.24
C ALA A 125 -7.05 -0.35 -5.24
N ALA A 126 -5.89 0.15 -5.68
CA ALA A 126 -5.79 1.26 -6.63
C ALA A 126 -6.37 0.89 -8.00
N VAL A 127 -6.06 -0.31 -8.51
CA VAL A 127 -6.61 -0.80 -9.77
C VAL A 127 -8.13 -0.94 -9.68
N ALA A 128 -8.65 -1.58 -8.62
CA ALA A 128 -10.09 -1.73 -8.44
C ALA A 128 -10.79 -0.37 -8.32
N TYR A 129 -10.25 0.55 -7.53
CA TYR A 129 -10.85 1.86 -7.32
C TYR A 129 -10.84 2.71 -8.59
N HIS A 130 -9.75 2.70 -9.35
CA HIS A 130 -9.71 3.37 -10.65
C HIS A 130 -10.71 2.76 -11.64
N GLN A 131 -10.81 1.43 -11.71
CA GLN A 131 -11.77 0.77 -12.61
C GLN A 131 -13.22 1.16 -12.33
N VAL A 132 -13.59 1.32 -11.06
CA VAL A 132 -14.97 1.58 -10.68
C VAL A 132 -15.32 3.07 -10.75
N VAL A 133 -14.40 3.96 -10.33
CA VAL A 133 -14.71 5.38 -10.20
C VAL A 133 -13.79 6.34 -10.96
N GLY A 134 -12.79 5.83 -11.70
CA GLY A 134 -11.88 6.62 -12.52
C GLY A 134 -10.92 7.51 -11.73
N ASN A 135 -10.58 7.15 -10.48
CA ASN A 135 -9.65 7.94 -9.67
C ASN A 135 -8.19 7.70 -10.14
N GLU A 136 -7.61 8.68 -10.83
CA GLU A 136 -6.23 8.62 -11.34
C GLU A 136 -5.17 8.69 -10.24
N GLN A 137 -5.43 9.45 -9.16
CA GLN A 137 -4.48 9.59 -8.04
C GLN A 137 -4.18 8.23 -7.40
N ALA A 138 -5.17 7.34 -7.31
CA ALA A 138 -4.96 5.99 -6.78
C ALA A 138 -3.93 5.21 -7.63
N LEU A 139 -4.03 5.27 -8.96
CA LEU A 139 -3.05 4.64 -9.85
C LEU A 139 -1.68 5.30 -9.79
N GLU A 140 -1.63 6.64 -9.74
CA GLU A 140 -0.36 7.37 -9.65
C GLU A 140 0.48 6.93 -8.45
N VAL A 141 -0.15 6.78 -7.28
CA VAL A 141 0.52 6.31 -6.06
C VAL A 141 1.00 4.86 -6.21
N ALA A 142 0.23 4.01 -6.88
CA ALA A 142 0.56 2.58 -7.07
C ALA A 142 1.70 2.32 -8.08
N ASN A 143 1.99 3.30 -8.94
CA ASN A 143 2.80 3.10 -10.14
C ASN A 143 4.28 3.49 -9.99
N LYS A 144 4.73 4.04 -8.86
CA LYS A 144 6.10 4.57 -8.72
C LYS A 144 6.83 3.99 -7.50
N ALA A 145 8.04 3.50 -7.70
CA ALA A 145 8.96 3.11 -6.62
C ALA A 145 10.42 3.44 -6.97
N GLU A 146 11.19 3.91 -5.99
CA GLU A 146 12.62 4.16 -6.05
C GLU A 146 13.30 3.55 -4.82
N PHE A 147 14.35 2.78 -5.06
CA PHE A 147 15.05 1.99 -4.06
C PHE A 147 16.31 2.71 -3.58
N ALA A 148 16.84 2.33 -2.42
CA ALA A 148 18.06 2.91 -1.85
C ALA A 148 19.31 2.78 -2.76
N SER A 149 19.28 1.89 -3.76
CA SER A 149 20.30 1.77 -4.80
C SER A 149 20.20 2.85 -5.90
N GLY A 150 19.18 3.70 -5.85
CA GLY A 150 18.78 4.64 -6.91
C GLY A 150 18.03 3.97 -8.07
N LEU A 151 17.78 2.65 -8.00
CA LEU A 151 16.91 1.98 -8.95
C LEU A 151 15.52 2.60 -8.88
N THR A 152 14.96 3.04 -9.99
CA THR A 152 13.56 3.44 -10.09
C THR A 152 12.79 2.43 -10.93
N VAL A 153 11.54 2.19 -10.54
CA VAL A 153 10.57 1.39 -11.27
C VAL A 153 9.31 2.23 -11.37
N GLU A 154 8.98 2.63 -12.58
CA GLU A 154 7.73 3.27 -12.91
C GLU A 154 6.90 2.32 -13.76
N GLN A 155 5.71 1.98 -13.29
CA GLN A 155 4.73 1.24 -14.04
C GLN A 155 3.78 2.23 -14.71
N ARG A 156 3.60 2.11 -16.02
CA ARG A 156 2.51 2.75 -16.75
C ARG A 156 1.62 1.66 -17.29
N SER A 157 0.34 1.71 -16.98
CA SER A 157 -0.62 0.77 -17.54
C SER A 157 -1.81 1.51 -18.11
N ASP A 158 -2.34 0.96 -19.19
CA ASP A 158 -3.63 1.33 -19.76
C ASP A 158 -4.63 0.20 -19.44
N PHE A 159 -4.48 -0.38 -18.25
CA PHE A 159 -5.29 -1.49 -17.75
C PHE A 159 -6.58 -0.95 -17.11
N PRO A 160 -7.75 -1.56 -17.35
CA PRO A 160 -7.99 -2.82 -18.07
C PRO A 160 -8.21 -2.69 -19.59
N TRP A 161 -8.23 -1.47 -20.14
CA TRP A 161 -8.67 -1.21 -21.52
C TRP A 161 -7.80 -1.88 -22.60
N ASN A 162 -6.48 -1.90 -22.40
CA ASN A 162 -5.52 -2.36 -23.41
C ASN A 162 -4.68 -3.56 -22.92
N GLY A 163 -4.75 -3.93 -21.64
CA GLY A 163 -3.89 -5.00 -21.09
C GLY A 163 -2.39 -4.70 -21.17
N HIS A 164 -2.00 -3.53 -21.69
CA HIS A 164 -0.63 -3.10 -21.86
C HIS A 164 -0.13 -2.49 -20.56
N VAL A 165 0.91 -3.09 -20.03
CA VAL A 165 1.64 -2.63 -18.84
C VAL A 165 3.09 -2.45 -19.24
N GLU A 166 3.56 -1.22 -19.20
CA GLU A 166 4.93 -0.80 -19.43
C GLU A 166 5.61 -0.59 -18.06
N TYR A 167 6.79 -1.17 -17.90
CA TYR A 167 7.65 -0.91 -16.74
C TYR A 167 8.90 -0.19 -17.23
N THR A 168 9.08 1.05 -16.78
CA THR A 168 10.33 1.78 -16.95
C THR A 168 11.20 1.53 -15.73
N VAL A 169 12.30 0.83 -15.94
CA VAL A 169 13.31 0.59 -14.90
C VAL A 169 14.53 1.44 -15.20
N SER A 170 14.89 2.36 -14.30
CA SER A 170 16.06 3.22 -14.47
C SER A 170 17.07 3.00 -13.35
N LEU A 171 18.35 3.07 -13.69
CA LEU A 171 19.46 3.07 -12.73
C LEU A 171 20.15 4.44 -12.76
N PRO A 172 20.72 4.90 -11.64
CA PRO A 172 21.48 6.15 -11.62
C PRO A 172 22.74 5.98 -12.47
N ALA A 173 23.22 7.05 -13.09
CA ALA A 173 24.43 7.02 -13.93
C ALA A 173 25.69 6.58 -13.15
N SER A 174 25.66 6.67 -11.82
CA SER A 174 26.69 6.20 -10.88
C SER A 174 26.55 4.73 -10.49
N ALA A 175 25.52 4.02 -10.96
CA ALA A 175 25.33 2.60 -10.68
C ALA A 175 26.52 1.83 -11.25
N THR A 176 27.29 1.21 -10.36
CA THR A 176 28.30 0.22 -10.75
C THR A 176 27.60 -1.01 -11.31
N ASP A 177 28.34 -1.82 -12.08
CA ASP A 177 27.92 -3.04 -12.81
C ASP A 177 27.42 -4.17 -11.88
N SER A 178 26.46 -3.82 -11.04
CA SER A 178 25.83 -4.64 -10.02
C SER A 178 24.50 -5.11 -10.59
N SER A 179 24.37 -6.42 -10.78
CA SER A 179 23.14 -7.00 -11.30
C SER A 179 22.02 -6.81 -10.29
N VAL A 180 20.96 -6.05 -10.64
CA VAL A 180 19.73 -6.04 -9.86
C VAL A 180 18.75 -7.05 -10.45
N ARG A 181 18.23 -7.94 -9.60
CA ARG A 181 17.22 -8.91 -10.00
C ARG A 181 15.84 -8.29 -9.73
N PHE A 182 15.18 -7.81 -10.77
CA PHE A 182 13.82 -7.29 -10.70
C PHE A 182 12.83 -8.45 -10.90
N GLY A 183 12.09 -8.81 -9.85
CA GLY A 183 11.09 -9.86 -9.87
C GLY A 183 9.70 -9.26 -9.98
N LEU A 184 9.08 -9.37 -11.16
CA LEU A 184 7.70 -8.97 -11.36
C LEU A 184 6.76 -10.15 -11.06
N ARG A 185 5.89 -10.01 -10.05
CA ARG A 185 4.81 -10.97 -9.80
C ARG A 185 3.55 -10.48 -10.47
N ILE A 186 3.18 -11.13 -11.57
CA ILE A 186 1.84 -10.98 -12.16
C ILE A 186 0.95 -12.03 -11.48
N PRO A 187 -0.06 -11.65 -10.66
CA PRO A 187 -1.00 -12.60 -10.07
C PRO A 187 -1.69 -13.40 -11.19
N GLY A 188 -2.16 -14.61 -10.91
CA GLY A 188 -2.84 -15.44 -11.92
C GLY A 188 -4.29 -15.02 -12.23
N TRP A 189 -4.83 -14.05 -11.49
CA TRP A 189 -6.23 -13.59 -11.61
C TRP A 189 -6.58 -12.61 -12.75
N PRO A 190 -5.65 -11.98 -13.53
CA PRO A 190 -6.00 -11.16 -14.69
C PRO A 190 -6.81 -11.90 -15.76
N TRP A 191 -6.76 -13.23 -15.75
CA TRP A 191 -7.53 -14.07 -16.67
C TRP A 191 -9.00 -14.26 -16.24
N ALA A 192 -9.35 -13.98 -14.99
CA ALA A 192 -10.69 -14.23 -14.46
C ALA A 192 -11.71 -13.11 -14.78
N LEU A 193 -11.26 -11.97 -15.31
CA LEU A 193 -12.10 -10.81 -15.65
C LEU A 193 -12.39 -10.68 -17.17
N MET A 194 -12.00 -11.67 -17.98
CA MET A 194 -12.24 -11.69 -19.44
C MET A 194 -13.38 -12.63 -19.89
N HIS A 195 -14.31 -13.00 -19.01
CA HIS A 195 -15.51 -13.77 -19.35
C HIS A 195 -16.80 -13.11 -18.89
#